data_AF-A0A7K6KCH3-F1
#
_entry.id   AF-A0A7K6KCH3-F1
#
_cell.length_a   1.000
_cell.length_b   1.000
_cell.length_c   1.000
_cell.angle_alpha   90.00
_cell.angle_beta   90.00
_cell.angle_gamma   90.00
#
_symmetry.space_group_name_H-M   'P 1'
#
loop_
_entity.id
_entity.type
_entity.pdbx_description
1 polymer ?
#
loop_
_entity_poly.entity_id
_entity_poly.type
_entity_poly.pdbx_seq_one_letter_code
_entity_poly.pdbx_strand_id
1 'polypeptide(L)'
;VRLWVRTEPFLVGALPAPPPARLTPHYLRKAAAYARARADQGCFPRLRWPCWRHIACGKLQLSREIAWLYFELFRGLLGPAPPFRLRWAEAEAACASAEELERERSKARARTRPKAGGARTPPKGEPGPTRLFRFLLFLYVQQLHKVSLRRSLLGDEWPGPRTRSPSLTGNSAGGNKNWNDQEHLAFVQSHLLDMLELLLEPEQLSASSHSSCSSLVSYEAVCALSFLLEGTVSNSGTVWPLHELALRQPCHGHNGYSKASRAFPLAKLESWLRSSLTANPLGMTVCLKAGRKLAWAQQ
;
A
#
# COMPACT_ATOMS: atom_id res chain seq x y z
N VAL A 1 -14.27 4.13 -17.51
CA VAL A 1 -14.01 3.31 -16.29
C VAL A 1 -14.07 4.26 -15.10
N ARG A 2 -14.54 3.80 -13.93
CA ARG A 2 -14.43 4.58 -12.69
C ARG A 2 -13.50 3.85 -11.75
N LEU A 3 -12.48 4.55 -11.28
CA LEU A 3 -11.51 4.08 -10.31
C LEU A 3 -11.70 4.85 -9.01
N TRP A 4 -11.38 4.22 -7.89
CA TRP A 4 -11.32 4.87 -6.59
C TRP A 4 -10.21 4.26 -5.74
N VAL A 5 -9.86 5.00 -4.69
CA VAL A 5 -8.86 4.59 -3.71
C VAL A 5 -9.47 3.60 -2.72
N ARG A 6 -8.78 2.49 -2.54
CA ARG A 6 -9.07 1.50 -1.49
C ARG A 6 -8.78 2.10 -0.13
N THR A 7 -9.69 1.92 0.81
CA THR A 7 -9.58 2.56 2.13
C THR A 7 -8.72 1.75 3.09
N GLU A 8 -8.65 0.41 2.94
CA GLU A 8 -7.97 -0.45 3.91
C GLU A 8 -6.47 -0.16 4.09
N PRO A 9 -5.66 0.09 3.03
CA PRO A 9 -4.25 0.44 3.18
C PRO A 9 -4.00 1.71 4.00
N PHE A 10 -4.95 2.64 4.01
CA PHE A 10 -4.85 3.90 4.73
C PHE A 10 -5.41 3.74 6.14
N LEU A 11 -6.63 3.20 6.26
CA LEU A 11 -7.32 3.03 7.54
C LEU A 11 -6.58 2.12 8.53
N VAL A 12 -6.10 0.98 8.04
CA VAL A 12 -5.52 -0.07 8.88
C VAL A 12 -4.01 -0.16 8.67
N GLY A 13 -3.51 0.33 7.53
CA GLY A 13 -2.10 0.24 7.16
C GLY A 13 -1.26 1.47 7.46
N ALA A 14 -1.83 2.68 7.47
CA ALA A 14 -1.08 3.89 7.79
C ALA A 14 -1.01 4.06 9.31
N LEU A 15 0.20 4.16 9.85
CA LEU A 15 0.38 4.47 11.27
C LEU A 15 -0.01 5.94 11.51
N PRO A 16 -0.81 6.27 12.55
CA PRO A 16 -1.24 7.62 12.86
C PRO A 16 -0.11 8.43 13.55
N ALA A 17 1.09 8.35 13.02
CA ALA A 17 2.29 9.02 13.50
C ALA A 17 3.11 9.50 12.30
N PRO A 18 3.92 10.56 12.47
CA PRO A 18 4.84 10.99 11.43
C PRO A 18 5.75 9.83 10.99
N PRO A 19 5.95 9.63 9.68
CA PRO A 19 6.86 8.58 9.21
C PRO A 19 8.30 8.85 9.69
N PRO A 20 9.11 7.81 9.92
CA PRO A 20 10.52 7.98 10.24
C PRO A 20 11.25 8.86 9.22
N ALA A 21 12.20 9.68 9.66
CA ALA A 21 12.81 10.74 8.84
C ALA A 21 13.43 10.26 7.52
N ARG A 22 13.93 9.01 7.47
CA ARG A 22 14.52 8.39 6.27
C ARG A 22 13.54 7.56 5.47
N LEU A 23 12.32 7.36 5.95
CA LEU A 23 11.25 6.84 5.13
C LEU A 23 10.79 7.98 4.23
N THR A 24 11.50 8.26 3.15
CA THR A 24 11.18 9.28 2.15
C THR A 24 11.17 8.68 0.75
N PRO A 25 10.51 9.30 -0.26
CA PRO A 25 10.48 8.77 -1.62
C PRO A 25 11.87 8.44 -2.18
N HIS A 26 12.86 9.30 -1.93
CA HIS A 26 14.26 9.07 -2.32
C HIS A 26 14.84 7.77 -1.78
N TYR A 27 14.67 7.52 -0.48
CA TYR A 27 15.19 6.31 0.15
C TYR A 27 14.38 5.06 -0.22
N LEU A 28 13.08 5.20 -0.48
CA LEU A 28 12.26 4.11 -1.00
C LEU A 28 12.70 3.68 -2.40
N ARG A 29 13.06 4.63 -3.28
CA ARG A 29 13.67 4.32 -4.59
C ARG A 29 15.01 3.58 -4.43
N LYS A 30 15.87 4.03 -3.51
CA LYS A 30 17.12 3.33 -3.18
C LYS A 30 16.88 1.92 -2.64
N ALA A 31 15.88 1.73 -1.79
CA ALA A 31 15.48 0.42 -1.28
C ALA A 31 15.00 -0.50 -2.41
N ALA A 32 14.21 0.03 -3.35
CA ALA A 32 13.76 -0.70 -4.54
C ALA A 32 14.93 -1.16 -5.41
N ALA A 33 15.85 -0.24 -5.74
CA ALA A 33 17.05 -0.55 -6.52
C ALA A 33 17.94 -1.59 -5.82
N TYR A 34 18.16 -1.44 -4.50
CA TYR A 34 18.94 -2.38 -3.71
C TYR A 34 18.33 -3.79 -3.72
N ALA A 35 17.01 -3.90 -3.54
CA ALA A 35 16.32 -5.19 -3.53
C ALA A 35 16.34 -5.88 -4.89
N ARG A 36 16.21 -5.12 -5.99
CA ARG A 36 16.34 -5.62 -7.36
C ARG A 36 17.75 -6.11 -7.68
N ALA A 37 18.78 -5.35 -7.28
CA ALA A 37 20.18 -5.74 -7.49
C ALA A 37 20.58 -7.02 -6.73
N ARG A 38 19.75 -7.50 -5.80
CA ARG A 38 19.92 -8.75 -5.03
C ARG A 38 18.81 -9.76 -5.31
N ALA A 39 18.30 -9.78 -6.54
CA ALA A 39 17.29 -10.74 -6.97
C ALA A 39 17.77 -12.19 -6.79
N ASP A 40 19.05 -12.44 -7.07
CA ASP A 40 19.76 -13.72 -6.86
C ASP A 40 19.72 -14.19 -5.39
N GLN A 41 19.78 -13.26 -4.45
CA GLN A 41 19.67 -13.52 -3.00
C GLN A 41 18.21 -13.62 -2.52
N GLY A 42 17.25 -13.59 -3.46
CA GLY A 42 15.82 -13.71 -3.17
C GLY A 42 15.20 -12.46 -2.55
N CYS A 43 15.78 -11.28 -2.75
CA CYS A 43 15.20 -9.99 -2.34
C CYS A 43 14.13 -9.46 -3.31
N PHE A 44 14.10 -9.96 -4.55
CA PHE A 44 13.15 -9.59 -5.59
C PHE A 44 12.67 -10.84 -6.34
N PRO A 45 11.40 -10.92 -6.78
CA PRO A 45 10.30 -9.96 -6.61
C PRO A 45 9.64 -10.01 -5.23
N ARG A 46 10.10 -10.92 -4.37
CA ARG A 46 9.54 -11.22 -3.05
C ARG A 46 10.50 -10.73 -1.96
N LEU A 47 10.09 -9.72 -1.19
CA LEU A 47 10.91 -9.18 -0.11
C LEU A 47 10.75 -10.04 1.16
N ARG A 48 11.83 -10.68 1.59
CA ARG A 48 11.89 -11.48 2.82
C ARG A 48 12.35 -10.65 4.01
N TRP A 49 12.01 -11.08 5.22
CA TRP A 49 12.40 -10.39 6.45
C TRP A 49 13.91 -10.11 6.56
N PRO A 50 14.83 -11.07 6.34
CA PRO A 50 16.27 -10.78 6.45
C PRO A 50 16.74 -9.67 5.49
N CYS A 51 16.20 -9.66 4.27
CA CYS A 51 16.52 -8.63 3.28
C CYS A 51 15.90 -7.27 3.67
N TRP A 52 14.63 -7.26 4.08
CA TRP A 52 13.98 -6.04 4.56
C TRP A 52 14.70 -5.47 5.78
N ARG A 53 15.03 -6.30 6.78
CA ARG A 53 15.77 -5.90 7.97
C ARG A 53 17.10 -5.25 7.60
N HIS A 54 17.85 -5.84 6.67
CA HIS A 54 19.10 -5.25 6.20
C HIS A 54 18.89 -3.86 5.58
N ILE A 55 17.88 -3.70 4.73
CA ILE A 55 17.53 -2.41 4.11
C ILE A 55 17.06 -1.41 5.17
N ALA A 56 16.12 -1.82 6.02
CA ALA A 56 15.46 -1.00 7.01
C ALA A 56 16.44 -0.50 8.08
N CYS A 57 17.16 -1.41 8.73
CA CYS A 57 18.10 -1.05 9.79
C CYS A 57 19.37 -0.40 9.21
N GLY A 58 19.87 -0.90 8.08
CA GLY A 58 21.13 -0.42 7.50
C GLY A 58 20.98 0.89 6.71
N LYS A 59 20.03 0.95 5.78
CA LYS A 59 19.89 2.09 4.84
C LYS A 59 18.89 3.12 5.36
N LEU A 60 17.74 2.66 5.86
CA LEU A 60 16.68 3.52 6.38
C LEU A 60 16.88 3.91 7.85
N GLN A 61 17.87 3.32 8.55
CA GLN A 61 18.15 3.55 9.97
C GLN A 61 16.91 3.39 10.87
N LEU A 62 16.01 2.48 10.51
CA LEU A 62 14.89 2.11 11.36
C LEU A 62 15.39 1.23 12.50
N SER A 63 14.79 1.35 13.68
CA SER A 63 14.98 0.34 14.71
C SER A 63 14.45 -1.01 14.22
N ARG A 64 14.95 -2.11 14.79
CA ARG A 64 14.52 -3.46 14.40
C ARG A 64 13.03 -3.66 14.63
N GLU A 65 12.51 -3.06 15.69
CA GLU A 65 11.11 -3.12 16.11
C GLU A 65 10.23 -2.37 15.12
N ILE A 66 10.62 -1.16 14.72
CA ILE A 66 9.89 -0.37 13.70
C ILE A 66 9.93 -1.08 12.34
N ALA A 67 11.09 -1.63 11.96
CA ALA A 67 11.22 -2.40 10.72
C ALA A 67 10.29 -3.62 10.74
N TRP A 68 10.24 -4.35 11.85
CA TRP A 68 9.34 -5.50 12.03
C TRP A 68 7.87 -5.09 11.99
N LEU A 69 7.51 -4.01 12.69
CA LEU A 69 6.15 -3.48 12.73
C LEU A 69 5.61 -3.21 11.33
N TYR A 70 6.38 -2.52 10.47
CA TYR A 70 5.96 -2.28 9.08
C TYR A 70 5.82 -3.58 8.28
N PHE A 71 6.73 -4.53 8.49
CA PHE A 71 6.70 -5.80 7.78
C PHE A 71 5.47 -6.62 8.17
N GLU A 72 5.15 -6.69 9.46
CA GLU A 72 3.97 -7.40 9.97
C GLU A 72 2.66 -6.70 9.65
N LEU A 73 2.60 -5.37 9.77
CA LEU A 73 1.39 -4.62 9.43
C LEU A 73 1.02 -4.85 7.96
N PHE A 74 2.01 -4.80 7.07
CA PHE A 74 1.80 -5.12 5.67
C PHE A 74 1.36 -6.57 5.44
N ARG A 75 1.95 -7.54 6.14
CA ARG A 75 1.51 -8.94 6.06
C ARG A 75 0.07 -9.09 6.53
N GLY A 76 -0.31 -8.40 7.60
CA GLY A 76 -1.67 -8.34 8.12
C GLY A 76 -2.68 -7.90 7.07
N LEU A 77 -2.35 -6.86 6.29
CA LEU A 77 -3.17 -6.37 5.17
C LEU A 77 -3.32 -7.37 4.02
N LEU A 78 -2.33 -8.26 3.83
CA LEU A 78 -2.39 -9.31 2.80
C LEU A 78 -3.10 -10.59 3.26
N GLY A 79 -3.51 -10.66 4.53
CA GLY A 79 -4.41 -11.68 5.06
C GLY A 79 -3.86 -13.11 5.06
N PRO A 80 -2.96 -13.48 5.98
CA PRO A 80 -2.97 -14.84 6.50
C PRO A 80 -4.32 -15.08 7.20
N ALA A 81 -4.87 -16.29 7.05
CA ALA A 81 -6.03 -16.70 7.83
C ALA A 81 -5.77 -16.44 9.34
N PRO A 82 -6.76 -15.93 10.10
CA PRO A 82 -6.63 -15.65 11.53
C PRO A 82 -5.90 -16.73 12.36
N PRO A 83 -6.16 -18.05 12.20
CA PRO A 83 -5.47 -19.09 12.98
C PRO A 83 -3.96 -19.16 12.72
N PHE A 84 -3.50 -18.78 11.53
CA PHE A 84 -2.08 -18.80 11.21
C PHE A 84 -1.34 -17.61 11.84
N ARG A 85 -2.01 -16.45 11.94
CA ARG A 85 -1.47 -15.28 12.65
C ARG A 85 -1.33 -15.55 14.14
N LEU A 86 -2.32 -16.21 14.74
CA LEU A 86 -2.28 -16.56 16.15
C LEU A 86 -1.10 -17.49 16.47
N ARG A 87 -0.92 -18.56 15.68
CA ARG A 87 0.21 -19.49 15.85
C ARG A 87 1.58 -18.81 15.76
N TRP A 88 1.73 -17.81 14.89
CA TRP A 88 2.96 -17.03 14.80
C TRP A 88 3.16 -16.16 16.03
N ALA A 89 2.11 -15.47 16.49
CA ALA A 89 2.18 -14.66 17.70
C ALA A 89 2.54 -15.52 18.93
N GLU A 90 1.96 -16.73 19.05
CA GLU A 90 2.30 -17.70 20.09
C GLU A 90 3.76 -18.16 19.99
N ALA A 91 4.25 -18.46 18.80
CA ALA A 91 5.64 -18.86 18.59
C ALA A 91 6.62 -17.72 18.92
N GLU A 92 6.30 -16.47 18.56
CA GLU A 92 7.09 -15.29 18.92
C GLU A 92 7.08 -15.04 20.43
N ALA A 93 5.94 -15.20 21.10
CA ALA A 93 5.80 -15.06 22.54
C ALA A 93 6.53 -16.16 23.33
N ALA A 94 6.68 -17.34 22.74
CA ALA A 94 7.41 -18.46 23.34
C ALA A 94 8.94 -18.34 23.22
N CYS A 95 9.47 -17.38 22.45
CA CYS A 95 10.91 -17.19 22.29
C CYS A 95 11.54 -16.65 23.58
N ALA A 96 12.53 -17.35 24.12
CA ALA A 96 13.21 -16.97 25.36
C ALA A 96 14.33 -15.94 25.14
N SER A 97 14.76 -15.75 23.88
CA SER A 97 15.84 -14.81 23.53
C SER A 97 15.57 -14.05 22.24
N ALA A 98 16.23 -12.89 22.09
CA ALA A 98 16.14 -12.06 20.88
C ALA A 98 16.66 -12.80 19.61
N GLU A 99 17.60 -13.73 19.77
CA GLU A 99 18.13 -14.54 18.68
C GLU A 99 17.14 -15.61 18.23
N GLU A 100 16.42 -16.22 19.17
CA GLU A 100 15.37 -17.18 18.90
C GLU A 100 14.19 -16.52 18.18
N LEU A 101 13.78 -15.34 18.66
CA LEU A 101 12.77 -14.51 17.99
C LEU A 101 13.18 -14.17 16.56
N GLU A 102 14.44 -13.81 16.35
CA GLU A 102 14.95 -13.51 15.01
C GLU A 102 14.97 -14.74 14.09
N ARG A 103 15.28 -15.92 14.64
CA ARG A 103 15.19 -17.19 13.91
C ARG A 103 13.74 -17.47 13.52
N GLU A 104 12.76 -17.27 14.41
CA GLU A 104 11.33 -17.44 14.09
C GLU A 104 10.85 -16.45 13.02
N ARG A 105 11.20 -15.17 13.14
CA ARG A 105 10.89 -14.14 12.13
C ARG A 105 11.49 -14.47 10.75
N SER A 106 12.69 -15.02 10.74
CA SER A 106 13.36 -15.48 9.51
C SER A 106 12.74 -16.76 8.93
N LYS A 107 12.21 -17.65 9.79
CA LYS A 107 11.45 -18.85 9.40
C LYS A 107 10.07 -18.55 8.86
N ALA A 108 9.56 -17.32 9.01
CA ALA A 108 8.19 -16.94 8.69
C ALA A 108 7.75 -17.20 7.23
N ARG A 109 8.62 -17.75 6.35
CA ARG A 109 8.26 -18.46 5.10
C ARG A 109 9.16 -19.64 4.68
N ALA A 110 9.72 -20.45 5.59
CA ALA A 110 10.50 -21.64 5.20
C ALA A 110 9.65 -22.92 4.97
N ARG A 111 8.38 -22.98 5.40
CA ARG A 111 7.54 -24.20 5.35
C ARG A 111 6.67 -24.39 4.10
N THR A 112 7.02 -23.79 2.95
CA THR A 112 6.27 -23.95 1.69
C THR A 112 7.05 -24.66 0.58
N ARG A 113 7.85 -25.68 0.92
CA ARG A 113 8.31 -26.63 -0.11
C ARG A 113 7.35 -27.82 -0.07
N PRO A 114 6.52 -28.05 -1.12
CA PRO A 114 5.94 -29.38 -1.28
C PRO A 114 7.11 -30.35 -1.45
N LYS A 115 7.07 -31.48 -0.76
CA LYS A 115 7.86 -32.65 -1.19
C LYS A 115 7.59 -32.83 -2.69
N ALA A 116 8.65 -32.90 -3.49
CA ALA A 116 8.55 -33.11 -4.92
C ALA A 116 7.65 -34.33 -5.18
N GLY A 117 6.56 -34.14 -5.93
CA GLY A 117 5.67 -35.25 -6.28
C GLY A 117 4.17 -34.94 -6.47
N GLY A 118 3.69 -33.71 -6.30
CA GLY A 118 2.26 -33.43 -6.53
C GLY A 118 1.98 -31.97 -6.89
N ALA A 119 1.60 -31.74 -8.14
CA ALA A 119 1.04 -30.46 -8.58
C ALA A 119 -0.34 -30.27 -7.96
N ARG A 120 -0.38 -29.75 -6.73
CA ARG A 120 -1.61 -29.22 -6.12
C ARG A 120 -1.51 -27.70 -6.18
N THR A 121 -2.45 -27.08 -6.89
CA THR A 121 -2.65 -25.63 -6.85
C THR A 121 -2.74 -25.18 -5.39
N PRO A 122 -2.07 -24.09 -4.99
CA PRO A 122 -2.13 -23.63 -3.61
C PRO A 122 -3.60 -23.29 -3.27
N PRO A 123 -4.08 -23.65 -2.08
CA PRO A 123 -5.46 -23.37 -1.69
C PRO A 123 -5.73 -21.85 -1.73
N LYS A 124 -6.90 -21.47 -2.27
CA LYS A 124 -7.42 -20.10 -2.19
C LYS A 124 -7.43 -19.67 -0.71
N GLY A 125 -6.50 -18.79 -0.32
CA GLY A 125 -6.38 -18.30 1.05
C GLY A 125 -4.97 -18.31 1.65
N GLU A 126 -3.96 -18.86 0.96
CA GLU A 126 -2.58 -18.69 1.41
C GLU A 126 -2.04 -17.29 1.10
N PRO A 127 -1.48 -16.56 2.09
CA PRO A 127 -0.88 -15.27 1.82
C PRO A 127 0.31 -15.50 0.88
N GLY A 128 0.30 -14.85 -0.27
CA GLY A 128 1.46 -14.80 -1.16
C GLY A 128 2.61 -14.05 -0.48
N PRO A 129 3.88 -14.36 -0.78
CA PRO A 129 5.02 -13.62 -0.27
C PRO A 129 4.94 -12.14 -0.64
N THR A 130 5.42 -11.30 0.28
CA THR A 130 5.44 -9.84 0.16
C THR A 130 6.07 -9.43 -1.16
N ARG A 131 5.26 -9.02 -2.13
CA ARG A 131 5.77 -8.48 -3.39
C ARG A 131 6.35 -7.10 -3.12
N LEU A 132 7.60 -6.89 -3.51
CA LEU A 132 8.36 -5.66 -3.21
C LEU A 132 7.55 -4.40 -3.56
N PHE A 133 6.96 -4.33 -4.75
CA PHE A 133 6.18 -3.18 -5.19
C PHE A 133 4.99 -2.83 -4.29
N ARG A 134 4.22 -3.83 -3.84
CA ARG A 134 3.10 -3.59 -2.92
C ARG A 134 3.61 -3.09 -1.57
N PHE A 135 4.74 -3.63 -1.11
CA PHE A 135 5.35 -3.19 0.14
C PHE A 135 5.90 -1.75 0.05
N LEU A 136 6.51 -1.38 -1.07
CA LEU A 136 6.97 -0.02 -1.33
C LEU A 136 5.81 0.97 -1.34
N LEU A 137 4.69 0.63 -1.99
CA LEU A 137 3.47 1.44 -1.97
C LEU A 137 2.92 1.57 -0.54
N PHE A 138 2.90 0.49 0.24
CA PHE A 138 2.51 0.52 1.65
C PHE A 138 3.40 1.45 2.50
N LEU A 139 4.72 1.41 2.30
CA LEU A 139 5.66 2.31 2.97
C LEU A 139 5.48 3.77 2.50
N TYR A 140 5.15 3.98 1.23
CA TYR A 140 4.87 5.31 0.69
C TYR A 140 3.58 5.90 1.28
N VAL A 141 2.54 5.09 1.51
CA VAL A 141 1.28 5.54 2.14
C VAL A 141 1.50 6.09 3.55
N GLN A 142 2.58 5.70 4.26
CA GLN A 142 2.93 6.27 5.56
C GLN A 142 3.20 7.78 5.51
N GLN A 143 3.43 8.35 4.32
CA GLN A 143 3.56 9.79 4.13
C GLN A 143 2.24 10.55 4.31
N LEU A 144 1.09 9.87 4.35
CA LEU A 144 -0.21 10.51 4.56
C LEU A 144 -0.22 11.38 5.83
N HIS A 145 0.37 10.87 6.91
CA HIS A 145 0.43 11.56 8.21
C HIS A 145 1.68 12.44 8.36
N LYS A 146 2.42 12.70 7.27
CA LYS A 146 3.53 13.64 7.31
C LYS A 146 2.99 15.03 7.64
N VAL A 147 3.32 15.52 8.83
CA VAL A 147 2.91 16.83 9.31
C VAL A 147 3.57 17.90 8.42
N SER A 148 2.76 18.58 7.62
CA SER A 148 3.17 19.79 6.92
C SER A 148 2.75 20.99 7.78
N LEU A 149 3.72 21.75 8.30
CA LEU A 149 3.46 22.97 9.07
C LEU A 149 2.63 23.99 8.27
N ARG A 150 2.69 23.95 6.93
CA ARG A 150 1.84 24.80 6.05
C ARG A 150 0.36 24.43 6.11
N ARG A 151 0.01 23.17 6.43
CA ARG A 151 -1.38 22.71 6.53
C ARG A 151 -1.99 23.02 7.90
N SER A 152 -1.16 23.15 8.94
CA SER A 152 -1.57 23.56 10.29
C SER A 152 -1.87 25.07 10.41
N LEU A 153 -1.41 25.87 9.46
CA LEU A 153 -1.68 27.32 9.43
C LEU A 153 -3.07 27.67 8.87
N LEU A 154 -3.84 26.67 8.41
CA LEU A 154 -5.18 26.85 7.84
C LEU A 154 -6.31 26.19 8.65
N GLY A 155 -6.06 25.78 9.90
CA GLY A 155 -7.15 25.40 10.80
C GLY A 155 -6.78 24.42 11.90
N ASP A 156 -7.28 24.76 13.09
CA ASP A 156 -7.55 23.91 14.25
C ASP A 156 -6.44 23.77 15.30
N GLU A 157 -6.48 24.81 16.15
CA GLU A 157 -6.28 24.91 17.61
C GLU A 157 -5.53 23.80 18.36
N TRP A 158 -4.50 24.26 19.07
CA TRP A 158 -3.97 23.64 20.29
C TRP A 158 -5.10 23.28 21.27
N PRO A 159 -5.02 22.18 22.04
CA PRO A 159 -6.02 21.85 23.05
C PRO A 159 -6.02 22.91 24.18
N GLY A 160 -6.88 23.92 24.04
CA GLY A 160 -7.19 24.90 25.07
C GLY A 160 -8.34 24.44 25.97
N PRO A 161 -8.53 25.06 27.15
CA PRO A 161 -9.48 24.60 28.15
C PRO A 161 -10.92 24.61 27.62
N ARG A 162 -11.62 23.49 27.80
CA ARG A 162 -13.00 23.25 27.34
C ARG A 162 -13.95 24.36 27.79
N THR A 163 -14.48 25.14 26.85
CA THR A 163 -15.75 25.85 27.01
C THR A 163 -16.48 26.01 25.66
N ARG A 164 -17.33 25.04 25.30
CA ARG A 164 -18.69 25.28 24.77
C ARG A 164 -19.38 23.96 24.42
N SER A 165 -20.67 23.93 24.78
CA SER A 165 -21.67 22.91 24.49
C SER A 165 -21.84 22.66 22.98
N PRO A 166 -22.25 21.45 22.56
CA PRO A 166 -22.32 21.09 21.14
C PRO A 166 -23.59 21.68 20.51
N SER A 167 -23.44 22.56 19.53
CA SER A 167 -24.50 22.90 18.59
C SER A 167 -24.57 21.83 17.49
N LEU A 168 -25.78 21.40 17.16
CA LEU A 168 -26.11 20.32 16.19
C LEU A 168 -25.87 20.69 14.72
N THR A 169 -25.01 21.67 14.43
CA THR A 169 -24.73 22.13 13.08
C THR A 169 -23.23 22.11 12.79
N GLY A 170 -22.80 21.02 12.16
CA GLY A 170 -21.79 21.05 11.10
C GLY A 170 -20.41 21.61 11.47
N ASN A 171 -19.63 20.83 12.22
CA ASN A 171 -18.26 20.44 11.87
C ASN A 171 -17.66 19.74 13.09
N SER A 172 -17.65 18.41 13.06
CA SER A 172 -16.98 17.60 14.06
C SER A 172 -15.46 17.74 13.91
N ALA A 173 -14.88 18.78 14.50
CA ALA A 173 -13.43 19.03 14.64
C ALA A 173 -12.71 18.01 15.56
N GLY A 174 -13.26 16.80 15.69
CA GLY A 174 -12.68 15.68 16.42
C GLY A 174 -12.75 14.36 15.64
N GLY A 175 -13.03 14.41 14.34
CA GLY A 175 -13.09 13.23 13.49
C GLY A 175 -11.69 12.66 13.26
N ASN A 176 -11.49 11.38 13.56
CA ASN A 176 -10.27 10.64 13.21
C ASN A 176 -9.93 10.92 11.72
N LYS A 177 -8.84 11.66 11.45
CA LYS A 177 -8.39 12.05 10.09
C LYS A 177 -8.33 10.87 9.12
N ASN A 178 -8.12 9.67 9.65
CA ASN A 178 -8.01 8.44 8.87
C ASN A 178 -9.32 8.00 8.19
N TRP A 179 -10.51 8.46 8.61
CA TRP A 179 -11.78 8.05 7.97
C TRP A 179 -12.18 8.90 6.75
N ASN A 180 -11.35 9.88 6.37
CA ASN A 180 -11.69 10.79 5.29
C ASN A 180 -11.25 10.22 3.94
N ASP A 181 -12.15 9.50 3.26
CA ASP A 181 -11.89 8.95 1.92
C ASP A 181 -11.49 10.04 0.90
N GLN A 182 -11.91 11.29 1.12
CA GLN A 182 -11.52 12.41 0.28
C GLN A 182 -10.05 12.81 0.48
N GLU A 183 -9.53 12.71 1.71
CA GLU A 183 -8.10 12.91 1.98
C GLU A 183 -7.26 11.80 1.35
N HIS A 184 -7.73 10.54 1.39
CA HIS A 184 -7.06 9.43 0.72
C HIS A 184 -7.02 9.63 -0.80
N LEU A 185 -8.14 10.05 -1.40
CA LEU A 185 -8.20 10.38 -2.82
C LEU A 185 -7.25 11.54 -3.16
N ALA A 186 -7.29 12.64 -2.41
CA ALA A 186 -6.44 13.80 -2.65
C ALA A 186 -4.95 13.43 -2.54
N PHE A 187 -4.58 12.61 -1.55
CA PHE A 187 -3.21 12.10 -1.39
C PHE A 187 -2.79 11.27 -2.60
N VAL A 188 -3.60 10.29 -3.02
CA VAL A 188 -3.24 9.47 -4.20
C VAL A 188 -3.14 10.34 -5.45
N GLN A 189 -4.04 11.30 -5.65
CA GLN A 189 -3.97 12.22 -6.79
C GLN A 189 -2.69 13.08 -6.75
N SER A 190 -2.32 13.67 -5.62
CA SER A 190 -1.12 14.51 -5.53
C SER A 190 0.17 13.72 -5.69
N HIS A 191 0.17 12.44 -5.30
CA HIS A 191 1.35 11.58 -5.28
C HIS A 191 1.38 10.52 -6.39
N LEU A 192 0.42 10.52 -7.32
CA LEU A 192 0.27 9.44 -8.31
C LEU A 192 1.53 9.23 -9.15
N LEU A 193 2.14 10.31 -9.65
CA LEU A 193 3.35 10.22 -10.46
C LEU A 193 4.52 9.65 -9.65
N ASP A 194 4.74 10.14 -8.44
CA ASP A 194 5.79 9.61 -7.55
C ASP A 194 5.59 8.12 -7.24
N MET A 195 4.34 7.70 -7.03
CA MET A 195 4.00 6.29 -6.80
C MET A 195 4.30 5.44 -8.04
N LEU A 196 4.03 5.94 -9.25
CA LEU A 196 4.37 5.24 -10.49
C LEU A 196 5.89 5.20 -10.72
N GLU A 197 6.59 6.30 -10.50
CA GLU A 197 8.06 6.38 -10.60
C GLU A 197 8.76 5.46 -9.60
N LEU A 198 8.19 5.29 -8.40
CA LEU A 198 8.69 4.33 -7.40
C LEU A 198 8.67 2.88 -7.91
N LEU A 199 7.77 2.57 -8.84
CA LEU A 199 7.60 1.24 -9.42
C LEU A 199 8.40 1.03 -10.71
N LEU A 200 8.96 2.08 -11.30
CA LEU A 200 9.79 1.98 -12.50
C LEU A 200 11.09 1.21 -12.22
N GLU A 201 11.68 0.70 -13.29
CA GLU A 201 13.01 0.11 -13.22
C GLU A 201 14.07 1.21 -13.00
N PRO A 202 15.13 0.95 -12.20
CA PRO A 202 16.13 1.97 -11.87
C PRO A 202 16.78 2.62 -13.09
N GLU A 203 16.92 1.87 -14.20
CA GLU A 203 17.53 2.32 -15.45
C GLU A 203 16.65 3.33 -16.21
N GLN A 204 15.36 3.40 -15.88
CA GLN A 204 14.42 4.34 -16.49
C GLN A 204 14.40 5.72 -15.81
N LEU A 205 15.12 5.86 -14.69
CA LEU A 205 15.19 7.10 -13.92
C LEU A 205 16.48 7.85 -14.25
N SER A 206 16.37 9.16 -14.40
CA SER A 206 17.51 10.06 -14.52
C SER A 206 18.33 10.11 -13.22
N ALA A 207 19.51 10.75 -13.27
CA ALA A 207 20.30 11.05 -12.07
C ALA A 207 19.52 11.90 -11.04
N SER A 208 18.54 12.70 -11.50
CA SER A 208 17.62 13.47 -10.64
C SER A 208 16.40 12.67 -10.15
N SER A 209 16.37 11.35 -10.39
CA SER A 209 15.29 10.44 -10.00
C SER A 209 13.93 10.74 -10.64
N HIS A 210 13.95 11.30 -11.85
CA HIS A 210 12.76 11.56 -12.65
C HIS A 210 12.71 10.65 -13.87
N SER A 211 11.49 10.27 -14.23
CA SER A 211 11.19 9.47 -15.41
C SER A 211 11.40 10.26 -16.72
N SER A 212 11.77 9.54 -17.78
CA SER A 212 11.77 10.07 -19.15
C SER A 212 10.40 9.94 -19.81
N CYS A 213 10.14 10.71 -20.90
CA CYS A 213 8.92 10.60 -21.71
C CYS A 213 8.70 9.18 -22.29
N SER A 214 9.78 8.40 -22.45
CA SER A 214 9.75 7.02 -22.94
C SER A 214 9.63 5.94 -21.84
N SER A 215 9.46 6.34 -20.58
CA SER A 215 9.38 5.39 -19.46
C SER A 215 8.17 4.47 -19.58
N LEU A 216 8.39 3.19 -19.29
CA LEU A 216 7.37 2.13 -19.38
C LEU A 216 7.12 1.53 -18.00
N VAL A 217 5.86 1.52 -17.57
CA VAL A 217 5.39 0.86 -16.36
C VAL A 217 5.03 -0.58 -16.69
N SER A 218 5.66 -1.54 -16.03
CA SER A 218 5.39 -2.97 -16.25
C SER A 218 3.99 -3.37 -15.77
N TYR A 219 3.42 -4.43 -16.36
CA TYR A 219 2.17 -5.00 -15.88
C TYR A 219 2.22 -5.42 -14.40
N GLU A 220 3.37 -5.91 -13.94
CA GLU A 220 3.61 -6.31 -12.55
C GLU A 220 3.52 -5.12 -11.59
N ALA A 221 3.99 -3.93 -12.01
CA ALA A 221 3.81 -2.68 -11.28
C ALA A 221 2.33 -2.28 -11.18
N VAL A 222 1.56 -2.40 -12.27
CA VAL A 222 0.10 -2.13 -12.24
C VAL A 222 -0.66 -3.14 -11.36
N CYS A 223 -0.24 -4.41 -11.36
CA CYS A 223 -0.74 -5.43 -10.43
C CYS A 223 -0.43 -5.11 -8.95
N ALA A 224 0.66 -4.39 -8.70
CA ALA A 224 0.98 -3.88 -7.38
C ALA A 224 0.13 -2.67 -7.02
N LEU A 225 -0.10 -1.74 -7.97
CA LEU A 225 -0.94 -0.56 -7.76
C LEU A 225 -2.41 -0.91 -7.45
N SER A 226 -2.86 -2.10 -7.84
CA SER A 226 -4.16 -2.66 -7.41
C SER A 226 -4.28 -2.87 -5.89
N PHE A 227 -3.17 -2.76 -5.15
CA PHE A 227 -3.18 -2.66 -3.69
C PHE A 227 -3.86 -1.39 -3.20
N LEU A 228 -3.72 -0.27 -3.92
CA LEU A 228 -4.26 1.04 -3.58
C LEU A 228 -5.53 1.38 -4.37
N LEU A 229 -5.68 0.83 -5.58
CA LEU A 229 -6.72 1.22 -6.52
C LEU A 229 -7.56 0.03 -6.97
N GLU A 230 -8.86 0.27 -7.07
CA GLU A 230 -9.82 -0.64 -7.64
C GLU A 230 -10.89 0.17 -8.39
N GLY A 231 -11.82 -0.50 -9.03
CA GLY A 231 -12.87 0.20 -9.73
C GLY A 231 -13.88 -0.69 -10.39
N THR A 232 -14.64 -0.10 -11.31
CA THR A 232 -15.65 -0.83 -12.07
C THR A 232 -15.74 -0.35 -13.52
N VAL A 233 -16.19 -1.27 -14.38
CA VAL A 233 -16.67 -0.92 -15.71
C VAL A 233 -18.19 -0.82 -15.63
N SER A 234 -18.72 0.31 -16.10
CA SER A 234 -20.16 0.64 -16.11
C SER A 234 -20.82 0.74 -14.73
N ASN A 235 -22.15 0.76 -14.69
CA ASN A 235 -22.96 0.73 -13.47
C ASN A 235 -23.23 -0.71 -12.98
N SER A 236 -22.39 -1.68 -13.38
CA SER A 236 -22.55 -3.10 -13.07
C SER A 236 -22.45 -3.46 -11.58
N GLY A 237 -22.00 -2.53 -10.73
CA GLY A 237 -21.81 -2.74 -9.29
C GLY A 237 -20.67 -3.69 -8.91
N THR A 238 -20.09 -4.41 -9.88
CA THR A 238 -18.99 -5.35 -9.62
C THR A 238 -17.67 -4.60 -9.52
N VAL A 239 -16.95 -4.80 -8.41
CA VAL A 239 -15.64 -4.21 -8.17
C VAL A 239 -14.54 -5.13 -8.70
N TRP A 240 -13.58 -4.54 -9.41
CA TRP A 240 -12.46 -5.22 -10.03
C TRP A 240 -11.14 -4.55 -9.65
N PRO A 241 -10.06 -5.31 -9.50
CA PRO A 241 -8.75 -4.74 -9.25
C PRO A 241 -8.25 -3.97 -10.49
N LEU A 242 -7.45 -2.92 -10.26
CA LEU A 242 -6.98 -2.03 -11.32
C LEU A 242 -6.35 -2.76 -12.52
N HIS A 243 -5.48 -3.74 -12.26
CA HIS A 243 -4.76 -4.45 -13.33
C HIS A 243 -5.67 -5.24 -14.28
N GLU A 244 -6.82 -5.73 -13.80
CA GLU A 244 -7.79 -6.39 -14.65
C GLU A 244 -8.59 -5.38 -15.49
N LEU A 245 -8.92 -4.22 -14.90
CA LEU A 245 -9.57 -3.12 -15.61
C LEU A 245 -8.68 -2.53 -16.71
N ALA A 246 -7.38 -2.40 -16.43
CA ALA A 246 -6.41 -1.84 -17.37
C ALA A 246 -6.24 -2.68 -18.64
N LEU A 247 -6.49 -3.99 -18.58
CA LEU A 247 -6.42 -4.91 -19.71
C LEU A 247 -7.72 -5.03 -20.53
N ARG A 248 -8.77 -4.32 -20.15
CA ARG A 248 -10.03 -4.34 -20.91
C ARG A 248 -9.88 -3.48 -22.17
N GLN A 249 -10.35 -4.01 -23.30
CA GLN A 249 -10.21 -3.37 -24.62
C GLN A 249 -10.60 -1.88 -24.67
N PRO A 250 -11.70 -1.41 -24.03
CA PRO A 250 -12.05 0.02 -24.03
C PRO A 250 -10.99 0.93 -23.39
N CYS A 251 -10.11 0.38 -22.55
CA CYS A 251 -9.09 1.12 -21.82
C CYS A 251 -7.79 1.27 -22.61
N HIS A 252 -7.48 0.36 -23.54
CA HIS A 252 -6.18 0.29 -24.22
C HIS A 252 -5.82 1.56 -24.99
N GLY A 253 -6.80 2.18 -25.65
CA GLY A 253 -6.57 3.46 -26.37
C GLY A 253 -6.17 4.60 -25.43
N HIS A 254 -6.64 4.57 -24.18
CA HIS A 254 -6.42 5.62 -23.19
C HIS A 254 -5.13 5.39 -22.38
N ASN A 255 -4.91 4.16 -21.91
CA ASN A 255 -3.76 3.82 -21.05
C ASN A 255 -2.51 3.39 -21.84
N GLY A 256 -2.65 3.12 -23.14
CA GLY A 256 -1.54 2.77 -24.03
C GLY A 256 -0.95 1.39 -23.81
N TYR A 257 -1.68 0.44 -23.22
CA TYR A 257 -1.18 -0.91 -22.98
C TYR A 257 -0.63 -1.57 -24.25
N SER A 258 0.60 -2.07 -24.18
CA SER A 258 1.21 -2.89 -25.23
C SER A 258 1.27 -4.35 -24.80
N LYS A 259 0.62 -5.22 -25.56
CA LYS A 259 0.66 -6.68 -25.34
C LYS A 259 2.06 -7.25 -25.58
N ALA A 260 2.82 -6.68 -26.51
CA ALA A 260 4.16 -7.13 -26.87
C ALA A 260 5.17 -6.93 -25.73
N SER A 261 5.20 -5.74 -25.13
CA SER A 261 6.10 -5.44 -24.00
C SER A 261 5.49 -5.73 -22.64
N ARG A 262 4.19 -6.08 -22.57
CA ARG A 262 3.41 -6.21 -21.34
C ARG A 262 3.58 -5.00 -20.42
N ALA A 263 3.57 -3.80 -20.99
CA ALA A 263 3.84 -2.56 -20.29
C ALA A 263 2.94 -1.42 -20.80
N PHE A 264 2.95 -0.32 -20.05
CA PHE A 264 2.16 0.88 -20.31
C PHE A 264 3.12 2.09 -20.39
N PRO A 265 3.01 2.97 -21.40
CA PRO A 265 3.70 4.25 -21.38
C PRO A 265 3.29 5.06 -20.15
N LEU A 266 4.26 5.50 -19.36
CA LEU A 266 4.03 6.16 -18.07
C LEU A 266 3.06 7.35 -18.20
N ALA A 267 3.29 8.23 -19.16
CA ALA A 267 2.47 9.43 -19.37
C ALA A 267 1.01 9.10 -19.70
N LYS A 268 0.77 8.08 -20.54
CA LYS A 268 -0.59 7.64 -20.89
C LYS A 268 -1.28 6.97 -19.71
N LEU A 269 -0.57 6.11 -18.99
CA LEU A 269 -1.10 5.43 -17.80
C LEU A 269 -1.47 6.45 -16.72
N GLU A 270 -0.58 7.40 -16.43
CA GLU A 270 -0.79 8.44 -15.41
C GLU A 270 -2.00 9.31 -15.74
N SER A 271 -2.10 9.80 -16.98
CA SER A 271 -3.23 10.61 -17.45
C SER A 271 -4.56 9.83 -17.38
N TRP A 272 -4.56 8.56 -17.80
CA TRP A 272 -5.74 7.70 -17.71
C TRP A 272 -6.17 7.45 -16.27
N LEU A 273 -5.22 7.19 -15.36
CA LEU A 273 -5.50 7.01 -13.94
C LEU A 273 -6.09 8.28 -13.34
N ARG A 274 -5.49 9.46 -13.59
CA ARG A 274 -6.02 10.75 -13.10
C ARG A 274 -7.44 11.02 -13.58
N SER A 275 -7.69 10.85 -14.88
CA SER A 275 -9.02 11.10 -15.47
C SER A 275 -10.08 10.09 -15.02
N SER A 276 -9.67 8.90 -14.60
CA SER A 276 -10.58 7.84 -14.14
C SER A 276 -10.80 7.82 -12.63
N LEU A 277 -9.95 8.50 -11.84
CA LEU A 277 -10.04 8.55 -10.38
C LEU A 277 -11.22 9.41 -9.92
N THR A 278 -12.07 8.83 -9.09
CA THR A 278 -13.30 9.43 -8.56
C THR A 278 -13.40 9.20 -7.06
N ALA A 279 -14.36 9.88 -6.41
CA ALA A 279 -14.70 9.62 -5.02
C ALA A 279 -15.11 8.16 -4.83
N ASN A 280 -14.70 7.53 -3.72
CA ASN A 280 -15.02 6.15 -3.44
C ASN A 280 -16.54 5.97 -3.22
N PRO A 281 -17.27 5.28 -4.12
CA PRO A 281 -18.71 5.08 -3.99
C PRO A 281 -19.08 4.14 -2.82
N LEU A 282 -18.10 3.38 -2.31
CA LEU A 282 -18.21 2.48 -1.16
C LEU A 282 -17.52 3.07 0.09
N GLY A 283 -17.10 4.33 0.02
CA GLY A 283 -16.42 5.02 1.11
C GLY A 283 -17.35 5.33 2.29
N MET A 284 -16.75 5.51 3.46
CA MET A 284 -17.43 5.93 4.69
C MET A 284 -18.22 7.22 4.50
N THR A 285 -17.71 8.18 3.73
CA THR A 285 -18.42 9.45 3.49
C THR A 285 -19.77 9.22 2.78
N VAL A 286 -19.81 8.30 1.81
CA VAL A 286 -21.04 7.96 1.08
C VAL A 286 -21.99 7.16 1.97
N CYS A 287 -21.46 6.19 2.73
CA CYS A 287 -22.23 5.39 3.68
C CYS A 287 -22.92 6.26 4.75
N LEU A 288 -22.20 7.23 5.32
CA LEU A 288 -22.72 8.16 6.32
C LEU A 288 -23.79 9.08 5.71
N LYS A 289 -23.55 9.64 4.52
CA LYS A 289 -24.53 10.48 3.81
C LYS A 289 -25.80 9.73 3.41
N ALA A 290 -25.68 8.45 3.08
CA ALA A 290 -26.81 7.61 2.70
C ALA A 290 -27.69 7.20 3.90
N GLY A 291 -27.33 7.58 5.14
CA GLY A 291 -28.14 7.32 6.33
C GLY A 291 -28.38 5.84 6.64
N ARG A 292 -27.61 4.92 6.04
CA ARG A 292 -27.77 3.49 6.30
C ARG A 292 -27.24 3.18 7.68
N LYS A 293 -28.15 2.84 8.59
CA LYS A 293 -27.81 2.34 9.93
C LYS A 293 -26.89 1.14 9.76
N LEU A 294 -25.64 1.25 10.23
CA LEU A 294 -24.74 0.11 10.33
C LEU A 294 -25.39 -0.87 11.31
N ALA A 295 -26.03 -1.91 10.79
CA ALA A 295 -26.52 -3.01 11.60
C ALA A 295 -25.27 -3.75 12.10
N TRP A 296 -24.89 -3.46 13.35
CA TRP A 296 -23.98 -4.33 14.07
C TRP A 296 -24.69 -5.69 14.13
N ALA A 297 -24.10 -6.70 13.50
CA ALA A 297 -24.56 -8.07 13.66
C ALA A 297 -24.47 -8.40 15.15
N GLN A 298 -25.62 -8.45 15.83
CA GLN A 298 -25.69 -9.05 17.15
C GLN A 298 -25.32 -10.52 16.99
N GLN A 299 -24.29 -10.94 17.72
CA GLN A 299 -23.93 -12.34 17.91
C GLN A 299 -25.07 -13.08 18.61
#